data_AF-A0A5E4S721-F1
#
_entry.id   AF-A0A5E4S721-F1
#
_cell.length_a   1.000
_cell.length_b   1.000
_cell.length_c   1.000
_cell.angle_alpha   90.00
_cell.angle_beta   90.00
_cell.angle_gamma   90.00
#
_symmetry.space_group_name_H-M   'P 1'
#
loop_
_entity.id
_entity.type
_entity.pdbx_description
1 polymer ?
#
loop_
_entity_poly.entity_id
_entity_poly.type
_entity_poly.pdbx_seq_one_letter_code
_entity_poly.pdbx_strand_id
1 'polypeptide(L)'
;MKTSLAKRVGLGWTLLLWLALVACTSPSPGPQTLAPPEAASVPAAAADPAAQLTTWYSRTDQNCGSVNRPAFLCSGAMMRATDTNPAFLPWDPSPDSLRRGGVSFVWLRTDSGFTKLYKHANGYILYPGMEAPAGTREMEVLCAFPLDGATDQRATEQGCGPVGYDPMESRSCDVLDITTASQWVTHFQKRNQRAYNMCGWNLRIGQQNTADRFWQNILAHQQQPPVDIMDWNEIVIGIWPTGSGATLPIHSFFYFSTSAGALDDAQSDQQRYYQAYGKFIPIVRVGMPVDSAAKATFSYLPADQVVAPDNGIGTTLPKVVEASANNGLRLLISDFYERDTVTVEVPAYPGMAAGQTVGARWRGPSVTYDTPIKTVAAVGSMTFSIPRVEVIDAIGTTVPVTFSVKRDANPIEHSGTLNLQVEAQSLSLPAPTIDAGKTQVTVSFPGAVSTHNVQVRWAGVVVRDTERQTVVPGRANLFQIPAAWVSENAGKTVAVNYAVGTTSGARYQFSKVLRVPNWHGGAIS
;
A
#
# COMPACT_ATOMS: atom_id res chain seq x y z
N MET A 1 -7.76 12.55 -73.30
CA MET A 1 -7.54 14.01 -73.25
C MET A 1 -6.54 14.30 -72.13
N LYS A 2 -5.35 14.83 -72.50
CA LYS A 2 -4.42 15.73 -71.77
C LYS A 2 -4.21 15.47 -70.25
N THR A 3 -3.01 15.24 -69.70
CA THR A 3 -1.66 15.86 -69.89
C THR A 3 -0.59 14.99 -69.17
N SER A 4 0.56 14.59 -69.79
CA SER A 4 1.86 15.31 -69.94
C SER A 4 2.65 15.47 -68.62
N LEU A 5 3.97 15.26 -68.47
CA LEU A 5 5.11 14.95 -69.37
C LEU A 5 6.31 14.56 -68.46
N ALA A 6 7.23 13.74 -68.97
CA ALA A 6 8.57 13.50 -68.41
C ALA A 6 9.59 14.57 -68.85
N LYS A 7 10.63 14.85 -68.05
CA LYS A 7 11.91 15.46 -68.46
C LYS A 7 13.04 15.01 -67.49
N ARG A 8 13.96 14.18 -67.99
CA ARG A 8 15.36 14.47 -68.40
C ARG A 8 16.38 14.51 -67.25
N VAL A 9 17.19 13.45 -67.17
CA VAL A 9 18.44 13.37 -66.41
C VAL A 9 19.60 13.79 -67.33
N GLY A 10 20.41 14.73 -66.87
CA GLY A 10 21.64 15.19 -67.51
C GLY A 10 22.87 14.55 -66.86
N LEU A 11 23.79 14.11 -67.71
CA LEU A 11 25.11 13.56 -67.38
C LEU A 11 26.08 14.71 -67.07
N GLY A 12 26.85 14.60 -65.98
CA GLY A 12 27.90 15.57 -65.62
C GLY A 12 29.01 14.91 -64.80
N TRP A 13 30.23 14.97 -65.34
CA TRP A 13 31.49 14.41 -64.84
C TRP A 13 31.99 15.01 -63.52
N THR A 14 32.68 14.20 -62.70
CA THR A 14 33.77 14.63 -61.78
C THR A 14 34.53 13.38 -61.30
N LEU A 15 35.71 13.08 -61.86
CA LEU A 15 37.07 13.42 -61.41
C LEU A 15 37.47 12.79 -60.05
N LEU A 16 38.28 11.72 -60.12
CA LEU A 16 39.03 11.15 -58.99
C LEU A 16 40.18 12.07 -58.59
N LEU A 17 40.35 12.31 -57.29
CA LEU A 17 41.66 12.63 -56.71
C LEU A 17 41.82 11.92 -55.37
N TRP A 18 42.89 11.13 -55.28
CA TRP A 18 43.38 10.46 -54.07
C TRP A 18 44.10 11.44 -53.16
N LEU A 19 43.81 11.41 -51.85
CA LEU A 19 44.72 11.91 -50.82
C LEU A 19 44.78 10.94 -49.64
N ALA A 20 46.00 10.54 -49.29
CA ALA A 20 46.35 9.66 -48.20
C ALA A 20 46.13 10.33 -46.83
N LEU A 21 45.60 9.57 -45.87
CA LEU A 21 45.51 9.97 -44.46
C LEU A 21 46.13 8.89 -43.57
N VAL A 22 47.07 9.37 -42.76
CA VAL A 22 47.88 8.68 -41.76
C VAL A 22 46.99 8.16 -40.63
N ALA A 23 47.22 6.90 -40.22
CA ALA A 23 46.53 6.27 -39.11
C ALA A 23 47.11 6.71 -37.76
N CYS A 24 46.34 7.42 -36.95
CA CYS A 24 46.52 7.49 -35.50
C CYS A 24 45.60 6.45 -34.85
N THR A 25 46.18 5.41 -34.24
CA THR A 25 45.46 4.41 -33.47
C THR A 25 45.10 4.96 -32.08
N SER A 26 43.81 5.13 -31.82
CA SER A 26 43.26 5.24 -30.46
C SER A 26 42.58 3.91 -30.13
N PRO A 27 42.74 3.34 -28.93
CA PRO A 27 42.09 2.09 -28.57
C PRO A 27 40.57 2.27 -28.51
N SER A 28 39.83 1.38 -29.18
CA SER A 28 38.37 1.31 -29.10
C SER A 28 37.93 1.08 -27.64
N PRO A 29 36.88 1.77 -27.16
CA PRO A 29 36.18 1.33 -25.96
C PRO A 29 35.58 -0.04 -26.25
N GLY A 30 35.86 -1.03 -25.40
CA GLY A 30 35.21 -2.34 -25.48
C GLY A 30 33.68 -2.21 -25.36
N PRO A 31 32.91 -3.24 -25.80
CA PRO A 31 31.47 -3.22 -25.70
C PRO A 31 31.06 -3.12 -24.22
N GLN A 32 30.60 -1.94 -23.81
CA GLN A 32 29.96 -1.76 -22.52
C GLN A 32 28.62 -2.49 -22.59
N THR A 33 28.49 -3.53 -21.77
CA THR A 33 27.19 -4.15 -21.49
C THR A 33 26.34 -3.08 -20.83
N LEU A 34 25.43 -2.46 -21.59
CA LEU A 34 24.42 -1.56 -21.04
C LEU A 34 23.60 -2.39 -20.06
N ALA A 35 23.79 -2.14 -18.76
CA ALA A 35 22.85 -2.60 -17.76
C ALA A 35 21.47 -2.08 -18.16
N PRO A 36 20.41 -2.92 -18.15
CA PRO A 36 19.07 -2.44 -18.44
C PRO A 36 18.75 -1.28 -17.50
N PRO A 37 18.03 -0.24 -17.97
CA PRO A 37 17.65 0.87 -17.13
C PRO A 37 16.93 0.30 -15.91
N GLU A 38 17.47 0.59 -14.73
CA GLU A 38 16.87 0.27 -13.45
C GLU A 38 15.45 0.81 -13.49
N ALA A 39 14.47 -0.11 -13.50
CA ALA A 39 13.07 0.24 -13.52
C ALA A 39 12.85 1.21 -12.36
N ALA A 40 12.43 2.43 -12.67
CA ALA A 40 11.95 3.37 -11.67
C ALA A 40 10.96 2.59 -10.79
N SER A 41 11.33 2.37 -9.54
CA SER A 41 10.50 1.67 -8.58
C SER A 41 9.24 2.51 -8.40
N VAL A 42 8.18 2.10 -9.09
CA VAL A 42 6.84 2.60 -8.87
C VAL A 42 6.60 2.43 -7.37
N PRO A 43 6.29 3.51 -6.64
CA PRO A 43 5.96 3.39 -5.23
C PRO A 43 4.85 2.36 -5.12
N ALA A 44 4.97 1.41 -4.19
CA ALA A 44 3.94 0.42 -3.89
C ALA A 44 2.68 1.10 -3.35
N ALA A 45 1.94 1.77 -4.25
CA ALA A 45 0.51 1.96 -4.14
C ALA A 45 -0.11 0.56 -3.99
N ALA A 46 -1.15 0.43 -3.16
CA ALA A 46 -1.83 -0.82 -2.79
C ALA A 46 -1.56 -1.98 -3.76
N ALA A 47 -1.01 -3.10 -3.26
CA ALA A 47 -0.67 -4.27 -4.08
C ALA A 47 -1.79 -4.55 -5.10
N ASP A 48 -1.42 -4.69 -6.37
CA ASP A 48 -2.37 -4.86 -7.48
C ASP A 48 -3.37 -6.00 -7.14
N PRO A 49 -4.69 -5.73 -7.06
CA PRO A 49 -5.67 -6.73 -6.65
C PRO A 49 -5.71 -7.93 -7.61
N ALA A 50 -5.39 -7.75 -8.89
CA ALA A 50 -5.30 -8.85 -9.83
C ALA A 50 -4.05 -9.72 -9.56
N ALA A 51 -2.93 -9.11 -9.17
CA ALA A 51 -1.73 -9.85 -8.77
C ALA A 51 -1.97 -10.65 -7.48
N GLN A 52 -2.65 -10.07 -6.48
CA GLN A 52 -3.02 -10.78 -5.25
C GLN A 52 -3.87 -12.02 -5.55
N LEU A 53 -4.94 -11.86 -6.34
CA LEU A 53 -5.80 -12.97 -6.76
C LEU A 53 -5.03 -14.03 -7.55
N THR A 54 -4.13 -13.63 -8.45
CA THR A 54 -3.27 -14.56 -9.21
C THR A 54 -2.35 -15.35 -8.28
N THR A 55 -1.78 -14.70 -7.26
CA THR A 55 -0.97 -15.38 -6.24
C THR A 55 -1.80 -16.41 -5.48
N TRP A 56 -2.97 -16.05 -4.94
CA TRP A 56 -3.80 -16.99 -4.19
C TRP A 56 -4.35 -18.13 -5.07
N TYR A 57 -4.73 -17.84 -6.31
CA TYR A 57 -5.23 -18.82 -7.27
C TYR A 57 -4.18 -19.87 -7.68
N SER A 58 -2.91 -19.46 -7.82
CA SER A 58 -1.82 -20.34 -8.28
C SER A 58 -1.25 -21.25 -7.20
N ARG A 59 -1.56 -21.00 -5.92
CA ARG A 59 -1.19 -21.87 -4.81
C ARG A 59 -1.91 -23.21 -4.88
N THR A 60 -1.30 -24.25 -4.33
CA THR A 60 -1.86 -25.61 -4.22
C THR A 60 -1.59 -26.21 -2.85
N ASP A 61 -1.42 -25.38 -1.82
CA ASP A 61 -1.18 -25.87 -0.47
C ASP A 61 -2.35 -26.75 0.00
N GLN A 62 -2.03 -27.86 0.66
CA GLN A 62 -3.03 -28.74 1.25
C GLN A 62 -3.74 -28.05 2.44
N ASN A 63 -3.00 -27.25 3.21
CA ASN A 63 -3.50 -26.55 4.39
C ASN A 63 -2.74 -25.24 4.62
N CYS A 64 -3.21 -24.43 5.56
CA CYS A 64 -2.59 -23.16 5.96
C CYS A 64 -1.83 -23.29 7.28
N GLY A 65 -0.97 -24.31 7.38
CA GLY A 65 -0.01 -24.49 8.48
C GLY A 65 -0.50 -25.29 9.69
N SER A 66 -1.69 -25.90 9.64
CA SER A 66 -2.12 -26.86 10.67
C SER A 66 -3.24 -27.78 10.15
N VAL A 67 -3.48 -28.90 10.85
CA VAL A 67 -4.53 -29.88 10.53
C VAL A 67 -5.97 -29.31 10.60
N ASN A 68 -6.16 -28.20 11.29
CA ASN A 68 -7.47 -27.52 11.42
C ASN A 68 -7.51 -26.16 10.70
N ARG A 69 -6.58 -25.91 9.77
CA ARG A 69 -6.55 -24.70 8.94
C ARG A 69 -6.66 -25.07 7.45
N PRO A 70 -7.89 -25.19 6.92
CA PRO A 70 -8.11 -25.52 5.52
C PRO A 70 -7.51 -24.50 4.55
N ALA A 71 -7.24 -24.94 3.32
CA ALA A 71 -6.57 -24.14 2.31
C ALA A 71 -7.30 -22.85 1.88
N PHE A 72 -8.62 -22.76 2.05
CA PHE A 72 -9.40 -21.54 1.79
C PHE A 72 -9.00 -20.36 2.69
N LEU A 73 -8.26 -20.61 3.78
CA LEU A 73 -7.78 -19.57 4.67
C LEU A 73 -6.59 -18.78 4.09
N CYS A 74 -5.82 -19.32 3.14
CA CYS A 74 -4.58 -18.69 2.64
C CYS A 74 -4.41 -18.78 1.11
N SER A 75 -5.40 -19.34 0.40
CA SER A 75 -5.35 -19.52 -1.06
C SER A 75 -6.73 -19.60 -1.70
N GLY A 76 -6.74 -19.54 -3.03
CA GLY A 76 -7.92 -19.53 -3.88
C GLY A 76 -8.69 -18.22 -3.83
N ALA A 77 -9.63 -18.07 -4.77
CA ALA A 77 -10.57 -16.96 -4.82
C ALA A 77 -11.95 -17.45 -4.37
N MET A 78 -12.43 -16.98 -3.21
CA MET A 78 -13.78 -17.27 -2.73
C MET A 78 -14.75 -16.27 -3.37
N MET A 79 -15.53 -16.71 -4.34
CA MET A 79 -16.33 -15.86 -5.20
C MET A 79 -17.83 -16.12 -5.00
N ARG A 80 -18.63 -15.06 -4.99
CA ARG A 80 -20.10 -15.18 -5.03
C ARG A 80 -20.62 -14.35 -6.18
N ALA A 81 -21.25 -15.02 -7.12
CA ALA A 81 -22.01 -14.37 -8.17
C ALA A 81 -23.32 -13.83 -7.58
N THR A 82 -23.67 -12.59 -7.91
CA THR A 82 -24.84 -11.91 -7.36
C THR A 82 -25.59 -11.13 -8.43
N ASP A 83 -26.86 -10.88 -8.18
CA ASP A 83 -27.65 -9.97 -9.00
C ASP A 83 -27.39 -8.52 -8.58
N THR A 84 -27.45 -7.59 -9.54
CA THR A 84 -27.30 -6.15 -9.28
C THR A 84 -28.66 -5.47 -9.42
N ASN A 85 -29.19 -4.94 -8.32
CA ASN A 85 -30.51 -4.36 -8.29
C ASN A 85 -30.58 -3.17 -7.32
N PRO A 86 -31.22 -2.04 -7.69
CA PRO A 86 -31.35 -0.90 -6.79
C PRO A 86 -32.15 -1.21 -5.51
N ALA A 87 -33.00 -2.25 -5.50
CA ALA A 87 -33.85 -2.62 -4.35
C ALA A 87 -33.09 -3.32 -3.21
N PHE A 88 -31.87 -3.81 -3.42
CA PHE A 88 -31.08 -4.48 -2.39
C PHE A 88 -29.57 -4.31 -2.62
N LEU A 89 -28.77 -4.46 -1.58
CA LEU A 89 -27.30 -4.48 -1.70
C LEU A 89 -26.83 -5.91 -1.96
N PRO A 90 -26.02 -6.19 -3.01
CA PRO A 90 -25.69 -7.57 -3.37
C PRO A 90 -24.83 -8.33 -2.34
N TRP A 91 -24.13 -7.61 -1.47
CA TRP A 91 -23.37 -8.16 -0.34
C TRP A 91 -24.20 -8.34 0.94
N ASP A 92 -25.47 -7.94 0.94
CA ASP A 92 -26.39 -8.30 2.02
C ASP A 92 -26.98 -9.68 1.75
N PRO A 93 -27.20 -10.50 2.80
CA PRO A 93 -27.76 -11.82 2.57
C PRO A 93 -29.20 -11.74 2.07
N SER A 94 -29.54 -12.61 1.12
CA SER A 94 -30.92 -12.72 0.62
C SER A 94 -31.87 -13.19 1.72
N PRO A 95 -33.20 -12.96 1.60
CA PRO A 95 -34.19 -13.48 2.54
C PRO A 95 -34.10 -14.99 2.76
N ASP A 96 -33.72 -15.69 1.70
CA ASP A 96 -33.54 -17.14 1.67
C ASP A 96 -32.28 -17.58 2.46
N SER A 97 -31.17 -16.87 2.28
CA SER A 97 -29.96 -17.04 3.10
C SER A 97 -30.20 -16.68 4.57
N LEU A 98 -30.96 -15.62 4.87
CA LEU A 98 -31.32 -15.27 6.24
C LEU A 98 -32.14 -16.38 6.92
N ARG A 99 -33.09 -16.97 6.18
CA ARG A 99 -33.93 -18.07 6.69
C ARG A 99 -33.11 -19.32 6.99
N ARG A 100 -32.18 -19.69 6.10
CA ARG A 100 -31.33 -20.88 6.29
C ARG A 100 -30.19 -20.64 7.27
N GLY A 101 -29.64 -19.43 7.33
CA GLY A 101 -28.45 -19.10 8.11
C GLY A 101 -27.12 -19.40 7.40
N GLY A 102 -27.14 -19.60 6.07
CA GLY A 102 -25.96 -19.90 5.26
C GLY A 102 -25.98 -19.21 3.89
N VAL A 103 -24.78 -18.92 3.38
CA VAL A 103 -24.55 -18.20 2.14
C VAL A 103 -23.56 -18.96 1.27
N SER A 104 -23.96 -19.29 0.04
CA SER A 104 -23.13 -20.06 -0.89
C SER A 104 -22.11 -19.22 -1.65
N PHE A 105 -20.93 -19.78 -1.82
CA PHE A 105 -19.83 -19.27 -2.61
C PHE A 105 -19.28 -20.41 -3.46
N VAL A 106 -18.52 -20.06 -4.48
CA VAL A 106 -17.58 -20.98 -5.13
C VAL A 106 -16.17 -20.66 -4.64
N TRP A 107 -15.25 -21.61 -4.77
CA TRP A 107 -13.85 -21.39 -4.46
C TRP A 107 -12.96 -21.84 -5.60
N LEU A 108 -12.35 -20.88 -6.27
CA LEU A 108 -11.58 -21.09 -7.48
C LEU A 108 -10.08 -21.17 -7.16
N ARG A 109 -9.45 -22.28 -7.52
CA ARG A 109 -7.99 -22.48 -7.42
C ARG A 109 -7.50 -23.28 -8.61
N THR A 110 -6.20 -23.19 -8.93
CA THR A 110 -5.61 -23.83 -10.12
C THR A 110 -5.80 -25.36 -10.18
N ASP A 111 -6.03 -26.00 -9.02
CA ASP A 111 -6.26 -27.43 -8.83
C ASP A 111 -7.73 -27.77 -8.47
N SER A 112 -8.65 -26.80 -8.49
CA SER A 112 -10.09 -27.00 -8.30
C SER A 112 -10.85 -26.09 -9.26
N GLY A 113 -10.61 -26.31 -10.56
CA GLY A 113 -11.16 -25.49 -11.64
C GLY A 113 -12.58 -25.88 -12.04
N PHE A 114 -13.30 -24.90 -12.59
CA PHE A 114 -14.63 -25.04 -13.22
C PHE A 114 -14.79 -23.90 -14.23
N THR A 115 -15.70 -24.07 -15.19
CA THR A 115 -15.77 -23.19 -16.36
C THR A 115 -16.76 -22.02 -16.23
N LYS A 116 -17.66 -22.07 -15.26
CA LYS A 116 -18.70 -21.04 -15.03
C LYS A 116 -19.26 -21.09 -13.62
N LEU A 117 -20.02 -20.05 -13.25
CA LEU A 117 -20.76 -19.97 -11.98
C LEU A 117 -22.26 -20.05 -12.24
N TYR A 118 -23.03 -20.24 -11.18
CA TYR A 118 -24.49 -20.17 -11.23
C TYR A 118 -24.99 -18.76 -11.58
N LYS A 119 -25.70 -18.67 -12.71
CA LYS A 119 -26.63 -17.60 -13.12
C LYS A 119 -26.06 -16.21 -13.43
N HIS A 120 -25.21 -15.65 -12.59
CA HIS A 120 -24.78 -14.26 -12.69
C HIS A 120 -23.33 -14.13 -13.18
N ALA A 121 -23.06 -13.05 -13.92
CA ALA A 121 -21.77 -12.79 -14.54
C ALA A 121 -20.91 -11.77 -13.76
N ASN A 122 -21.40 -11.28 -12.63
CA ASN A 122 -20.74 -10.36 -11.73
C ASN A 122 -20.99 -10.76 -10.27
N GLY A 123 -20.26 -10.12 -9.37
CA GLY A 123 -20.45 -10.28 -7.94
C GLY A 123 -19.23 -9.81 -7.17
N TYR A 124 -18.89 -10.48 -6.08
CA TYR A 124 -17.75 -10.11 -5.24
C TYR A 124 -16.89 -11.30 -4.83
N ILE A 125 -15.63 -11.00 -4.55
CA ILE A 125 -14.61 -11.94 -4.07
C ILE A 125 -14.24 -11.54 -2.64
N LEU A 126 -14.17 -12.52 -1.75
CA LEU A 126 -13.68 -12.34 -0.39
C LEU A 126 -12.17 -12.60 -0.31
N TYR A 127 -11.49 -11.92 0.61
CA TYR A 127 -10.13 -12.29 1.00
C TYR A 127 -10.11 -13.73 1.55
N PRO A 128 -9.05 -14.51 1.30
CA PRO A 128 -8.75 -15.68 2.12
C PRO A 128 -8.69 -15.28 3.60
N GLY A 129 -9.21 -16.12 4.50
CA GLY A 129 -9.45 -15.72 5.89
C GLY A 129 -8.23 -15.19 6.66
N MET A 130 -7.03 -15.72 6.41
CA MET A 130 -5.77 -15.27 7.03
C MET A 130 -5.11 -14.10 6.30
N GLU A 131 -5.60 -13.76 5.11
CA GLU A 131 -5.15 -12.62 4.30
C GLU A 131 -6.11 -11.42 4.42
N ALA A 132 -7.23 -11.60 5.13
CA ALA A 132 -8.24 -10.59 5.33
C ALA A 132 -7.69 -9.39 6.14
N PRO A 133 -7.97 -8.15 5.74
CA PRO A 133 -7.54 -6.97 6.48
C PRO A 133 -8.03 -6.99 7.93
N ALA A 134 -7.19 -6.54 8.87
CA ALA A 134 -7.57 -6.43 10.26
C ALA A 134 -8.82 -5.55 10.44
N GLY A 135 -9.68 -5.92 11.40
CA GLY A 135 -10.96 -5.23 11.64
C GLY A 135 -12.09 -5.62 10.68
N THR A 136 -11.83 -6.50 9.71
CA THR A 136 -12.90 -7.20 8.99
C THR A 136 -13.42 -8.40 9.80
N ARG A 137 -14.64 -8.82 9.48
CA ARG A 137 -15.32 -9.95 10.09
C ARG A 137 -14.67 -11.26 9.62
N GLU A 138 -14.37 -12.14 10.55
CA GLU A 138 -14.04 -13.52 10.24
C GLU A 138 -15.27 -14.23 9.66
N MET A 139 -15.10 -14.84 8.48
CA MET A 139 -16.16 -15.55 7.79
C MET A 139 -16.04 -17.05 8.09
N GLU A 140 -16.99 -17.60 8.83
CA GLU A 140 -16.99 -19.04 9.15
C GLU A 140 -17.41 -19.85 7.93
N VAL A 141 -16.54 -20.74 7.45
CA VAL A 141 -16.91 -21.77 6.47
C VAL A 141 -17.56 -22.95 7.20
N LEU A 142 -18.81 -23.26 6.86
CA LEU A 142 -19.59 -24.30 7.51
C LEU A 142 -19.37 -25.67 6.87
N CYS A 143 -19.39 -25.72 5.54
CA CYS A 143 -19.17 -26.93 4.76
C CYS A 143 -18.73 -26.64 3.32
N ALA A 144 -18.25 -27.68 2.64
CA ALA A 144 -17.96 -27.65 1.21
C ALA A 144 -18.51 -28.89 0.51
N PHE A 145 -18.93 -28.70 -0.73
CA PHE A 145 -19.37 -29.73 -1.66
C PHE A 145 -18.42 -29.73 -2.87
N PRO A 146 -18.01 -30.91 -3.38
CA PRO A 146 -17.14 -30.96 -4.55
C PRO A 146 -17.79 -30.38 -5.81
N LEU A 147 -19.11 -30.49 -5.94
CA LEU A 147 -19.93 -29.95 -7.02
C LEU A 147 -21.03 -29.05 -6.44
N ASP A 148 -21.97 -28.59 -7.29
CA ASP A 148 -23.18 -27.89 -6.83
C ASP A 148 -23.93 -28.73 -5.79
N GLY A 149 -24.07 -28.18 -4.58
CA GLY A 149 -24.63 -28.86 -3.43
C GLY A 149 -26.16 -28.77 -3.34
N ALA A 150 -26.83 -27.95 -4.16
CA ALA A 150 -28.23 -27.54 -3.97
C ALA A 150 -28.53 -27.16 -2.51
N THR A 151 -27.71 -26.27 -1.97
CA THR A 151 -27.80 -25.83 -0.57
C THR A 151 -29.13 -25.12 -0.26
N ASP A 152 -29.86 -24.67 -1.28
CA ASP A 152 -31.22 -24.17 -1.16
C ASP A 152 -32.24 -25.25 -0.80
N GLN A 153 -31.99 -26.51 -1.16
CA GLN A 153 -32.81 -27.68 -0.87
C GLN A 153 -32.41 -28.41 0.43
N ARG A 154 -31.39 -27.91 1.14
CA ARG A 154 -30.87 -28.47 2.39
C ARG A 154 -31.38 -27.65 3.58
N ALA A 155 -32.48 -28.10 4.18
CA ALA A 155 -33.21 -27.34 5.20
C ALA A 155 -32.54 -27.29 6.58
N THR A 156 -31.60 -28.19 6.87
CA THR A 156 -30.90 -28.27 8.16
C THR A 156 -29.44 -27.86 8.05
N GLU A 157 -28.81 -27.60 9.19
CA GLU A 157 -27.38 -27.27 9.28
C GLU A 157 -26.97 -26.11 8.35
N GLN A 158 -27.82 -25.09 8.24
CA GLN A 158 -27.56 -23.89 7.44
C GLN A 158 -27.25 -24.14 5.95
N GLY A 159 -27.81 -25.21 5.36
CA GLY A 159 -27.54 -25.60 3.98
C GLY A 159 -26.49 -26.70 3.85
N CYS A 160 -25.90 -27.16 4.96
CA CYS A 160 -24.93 -28.26 4.97
C CYS A 160 -25.55 -29.64 5.25
N GLY A 161 -26.81 -29.68 5.67
CA GLY A 161 -27.50 -30.92 6.03
C GLY A 161 -27.91 -31.73 4.80
N PRO A 162 -28.60 -32.86 4.97
CA PRO A 162 -29.06 -33.66 3.85
C PRO A 162 -30.14 -32.94 3.01
N VAL A 163 -30.24 -33.31 1.73
CA VAL A 163 -31.40 -32.95 0.89
C VAL A 163 -32.64 -33.73 1.33
N GLY A 164 -33.81 -33.10 1.27
CA GLY A 164 -35.05 -33.66 1.84
C GLY A 164 -35.50 -34.99 1.21
N TYR A 165 -35.19 -35.23 -0.06
CA TYR A 165 -35.57 -36.45 -0.78
C TYR A 165 -34.52 -37.57 -0.71
N ASP A 166 -33.33 -37.30 -0.15
CA ASP A 166 -32.30 -38.32 0.13
C ASP A 166 -31.70 -38.17 1.54
N PRO A 167 -32.54 -38.22 2.60
CA PRO A 167 -32.15 -37.76 3.94
C PRO A 167 -31.10 -38.63 4.64
N MET A 168 -30.93 -39.88 4.19
CA MET A 168 -29.96 -40.82 4.77
C MET A 168 -28.62 -40.75 4.06
N GLU A 169 -28.61 -40.67 2.73
CA GLU A 169 -27.38 -40.83 1.94
C GLU A 169 -26.73 -39.48 1.57
N SER A 170 -27.39 -38.35 1.82
CA SER A 170 -26.83 -37.01 1.55
C SER A 170 -26.41 -36.23 2.79
N ARG A 171 -26.36 -36.90 3.95
CA ARG A 171 -25.84 -36.33 5.21
C ARG A 171 -24.38 -35.92 5.05
N SER A 172 -23.84 -35.18 6.02
CA SER A 172 -22.43 -34.83 6.04
C SER A 172 -21.53 -36.07 5.95
N CYS A 173 -20.40 -35.96 5.24
CA CYS A 173 -19.54 -37.11 4.91
C CYS A 173 -19.00 -37.83 6.16
N ASP A 174 -18.75 -37.09 7.25
CA ASP A 174 -18.33 -37.66 8.53
C ASP A 174 -19.42 -38.48 9.23
N VAL A 175 -20.70 -38.21 8.97
CA VAL A 175 -21.82 -39.05 9.45
C VAL A 175 -21.95 -40.34 8.64
N LEU A 176 -21.43 -40.35 7.41
CA LEU A 176 -21.46 -41.50 6.50
C LEU A 176 -20.15 -42.30 6.51
N ASP A 177 -19.21 -41.98 7.41
CA ASP A 177 -17.86 -42.56 7.45
C ASP A 177 -17.09 -42.43 6.12
N ILE A 178 -17.39 -41.38 5.34
CA ILE A 178 -16.67 -41.01 4.12
C ILE A 178 -15.58 -40.02 4.50
N THR A 179 -14.33 -40.46 4.44
CA THR A 179 -13.15 -39.68 4.86
C THR A 179 -12.17 -39.44 3.72
N THR A 180 -12.41 -40.00 2.53
CA THR A 180 -11.52 -39.84 1.37
C THR A 180 -12.30 -39.48 0.11
N ALA A 181 -11.62 -38.81 -0.82
CA ALA A 181 -12.17 -38.51 -2.14
C ALA A 181 -12.63 -39.76 -2.91
N SER A 182 -11.89 -40.87 -2.83
CA SER A 182 -12.26 -42.11 -3.51
C SER A 182 -13.54 -42.74 -2.94
N GLN A 183 -13.73 -42.69 -1.62
CA GLN A 183 -14.99 -43.09 -0.99
C GLN A 183 -16.13 -42.18 -1.42
N TRP A 184 -15.89 -40.86 -1.49
CA TRP A 184 -16.88 -39.89 -1.97
C TRP A 184 -17.31 -40.19 -3.42
N VAL A 185 -16.35 -40.44 -4.32
CA VAL A 185 -16.63 -40.81 -5.73
C VAL A 185 -17.44 -42.09 -5.80
N THR A 186 -17.05 -43.12 -5.03
CA THR A 186 -17.79 -44.39 -4.96
C THR A 186 -19.22 -44.19 -4.48
N HIS A 187 -19.41 -43.35 -3.47
CA HIS A 187 -20.72 -43.00 -2.94
C HIS A 187 -21.57 -42.30 -4.00
N PHE A 188 -21.04 -41.24 -4.61
CA PHE A 188 -21.73 -40.43 -5.60
C PHE A 188 -22.14 -41.25 -6.84
N GLN A 189 -21.27 -42.16 -7.31
CA GLN A 189 -21.57 -43.06 -8.43
C GLN A 189 -22.71 -44.03 -8.11
N LYS A 190 -22.78 -44.57 -6.89
CA LYS A 190 -23.89 -45.45 -6.45
C LYS A 190 -25.25 -44.75 -6.43
N ARG A 191 -25.28 -43.41 -6.38
CA ARG A 191 -26.52 -42.61 -6.43
C ARG A 191 -26.91 -42.20 -7.85
N ASN A 192 -26.48 -42.95 -8.86
CA ASN A 192 -26.68 -42.65 -10.29
C ASN A 192 -26.14 -41.28 -10.70
N GLN A 193 -25.13 -40.75 -9.98
CA GLN A 193 -24.56 -39.43 -10.25
C GLN A 193 -25.62 -38.32 -10.30
N ARG A 194 -26.75 -38.51 -9.61
CA ARG A 194 -27.77 -37.46 -9.55
C ARG A 194 -27.15 -36.26 -8.87
N ALA A 195 -27.17 -35.12 -9.56
CA ALA A 195 -26.83 -33.84 -8.98
C ALA A 195 -27.49 -33.74 -7.60
N TYR A 196 -26.74 -33.23 -6.62
CA TYR A 196 -27.18 -32.99 -5.24
C TYR A 196 -27.25 -34.22 -4.31
N ASN A 197 -27.21 -35.46 -4.81
CA ASN A 197 -27.18 -36.69 -3.98
C ASN A 197 -25.77 -37.03 -3.50
N MET A 198 -25.13 -36.07 -2.86
CA MET A 198 -23.77 -36.17 -2.32
C MET A 198 -23.74 -35.76 -0.85
N CYS A 199 -22.74 -36.26 -0.14
CA CYS A 199 -22.38 -35.73 1.17
C CYS A 199 -21.53 -34.47 1.00
N GLY A 200 -21.70 -33.52 1.92
CA GLY A 200 -20.84 -32.35 2.09
C GLY A 200 -19.81 -32.58 3.19
N TRP A 201 -18.67 -31.92 3.10
CA TRP A 201 -17.62 -31.97 4.11
C TRP A 201 -17.90 -30.94 5.19
N ASN A 202 -18.11 -31.36 6.44
CA ASN A 202 -18.29 -30.47 7.58
C ASN A 202 -16.95 -29.83 8.00
N LEU A 203 -16.91 -28.49 7.95
CA LEU A 203 -15.71 -27.65 8.11
C LEU A 203 -15.83 -26.64 9.27
N ARG A 204 -16.90 -26.76 10.08
CA ARG A 204 -17.22 -25.84 11.17
C ARG A 204 -16.07 -25.69 12.16
N ILE A 205 -16.02 -24.53 12.80
CA ILE A 205 -15.07 -24.28 13.88
C ILE A 205 -15.29 -25.30 15.01
N GLY A 206 -14.20 -25.87 15.52
CA GLY A 206 -14.22 -26.90 16.56
C GLY A 206 -14.19 -28.34 16.03
N GLN A 207 -14.41 -28.56 14.73
CA GLN A 207 -14.20 -29.88 14.11
C GLN A 207 -12.70 -30.20 13.98
N GLN A 208 -12.37 -31.49 14.02
CA GLN A 208 -11.00 -31.98 13.83
C GLN A 208 -10.71 -32.31 12.38
N ASN A 209 -9.44 -32.16 11.99
CA ASN A 209 -8.91 -32.45 10.67
C ASN A 209 -9.65 -31.72 9.54
N THR A 210 -10.18 -30.51 9.80
CA THR A 210 -10.92 -29.74 8.79
C THR A 210 -10.06 -29.45 7.56
N ALA A 211 -8.74 -29.34 7.71
CA ALA A 211 -7.86 -29.14 6.57
C ALA A 211 -7.79 -30.36 5.66
N ASP A 212 -7.74 -31.57 6.23
CA ASP A 212 -7.79 -32.80 5.43
C ASP A 212 -9.19 -32.96 4.80
N ARG A 213 -10.28 -32.72 5.53
CA ARG A 213 -11.64 -32.75 4.97
C ARG A 213 -11.79 -31.84 3.74
N PHE A 214 -11.29 -30.61 3.81
CA PHE A 214 -11.33 -29.70 2.66
C PHE A 214 -10.39 -30.13 1.52
N TRP A 215 -9.25 -30.74 1.84
CA TRP A 215 -8.38 -31.34 0.83
C TRP A 215 -9.05 -32.50 0.10
N GLN A 216 -9.76 -33.37 0.81
CA GLN A 216 -10.53 -34.45 0.21
C GLN A 216 -11.68 -33.92 -0.64
N ASN A 217 -12.27 -32.76 -0.29
CA ASN A 217 -13.22 -32.05 -1.15
C ASN A 217 -12.60 -31.66 -2.51
N ILE A 218 -11.39 -31.09 -2.49
CA ILE A 218 -10.65 -30.71 -3.71
C ILE A 218 -10.33 -31.95 -4.55
N LEU A 219 -9.82 -33.01 -3.93
CA LEU A 219 -9.51 -34.26 -4.61
C LEU A 219 -10.77 -34.94 -5.18
N ALA A 220 -11.90 -34.89 -4.48
CA ALA A 220 -13.17 -35.43 -4.97
C ALA A 220 -13.64 -34.69 -6.22
N HIS A 221 -13.50 -33.36 -6.25
CA HIS A 221 -13.80 -32.54 -7.43
C HIS A 221 -12.92 -32.91 -8.63
N GLN A 222 -11.62 -33.14 -8.40
CA GLN A 222 -10.69 -33.57 -9.45
C GLN A 222 -10.99 -34.98 -9.98
N GLN A 223 -11.39 -35.89 -9.09
CA GLN A 223 -11.60 -37.30 -9.43
C GLN A 223 -12.96 -37.57 -10.08
N GLN A 224 -13.92 -36.64 -9.96
CA GLN A 224 -15.24 -36.75 -10.54
C GLN A 224 -15.39 -35.80 -11.74
N PRO A 225 -15.29 -36.29 -12.98
CA PRO A 225 -15.59 -35.50 -14.16
C PRO A 225 -17.00 -34.90 -14.06
N PRO A 226 -17.24 -33.69 -14.61
CA PRO A 226 -18.57 -33.08 -14.62
C PRO A 226 -19.60 -34.04 -15.21
N VAL A 227 -20.63 -34.34 -14.43
CA VAL A 227 -21.72 -35.26 -14.83
C VAL A 227 -22.79 -34.53 -15.63
N ASP A 228 -22.78 -33.20 -15.58
CA ASP A 228 -23.60 -32.26 -16.34
C ASP A 228 -22.91 -30.88 -16.43
N ILE A 229 -23.69 -29.83 -16.72
CA ILE A 229 -23.22 -28.46 -16.85
C ILE A 229 -23.03 -27.73 -15.50
N MET A 230 -23.16 -28.41 -14.35
CA MET A 230 -23.08 -27.85 -13.00
C MET A 230 -21.76 -28.26 -12.31
N ASP A 231 -20.65 -27.94 -12.97
CA ASP A 231 -19.29 -28.34 -12.58
C ASP A 231 -18.65 -27.48 -11.49
N TRP A 232 -19.31 -26.43 -11.01
CA TRP A 232 -18.73 -25.60 -9.95
C TRP A 232 -18.82 -26.29 -8.60
N ASN A 233 -17.79 -26.11 -7.77
CA ASN A 233 -17.87 -26.48 -6.37
C ASN A 233 -18.77 -25.51 -5.59
N GLU A 234 -19.17 -25.90 -4.38
CA GLU A 234 -19.95 -25.01 -3.51
C GLU A 234 -19.38 -25.02 -2.10
N ILE A 235 -19.11 -23.83 -1.56
CA ILE A 235 -18.74 -23.60 -0.16
C ILE A 235 -19.85 -22.80 0.50
N VAL A 236 -20.31 -23.26 1.66
CA VAL A 236 -21.31 -22.54 2.46
C VAL A 236 -20.61 -21.83 3.61
N ILE A 237 -20.83 -20.52 3.72
CA ILE A 237 -20.36 -19.72 4.85
C ILE A 237 -21.52 -19.26 5.74
N GLY A 238 -21.23 -19.01 7.01
CA GLY A 238 -22.19 -18.52 7.99
C GLY A 238 -22.78 -17.15 7.61
N ILE A 239 -24.04 -16.94 7.98
CA ILE A 239 -24.75 -15.69 7.75
C ILE A 239 -24.16 -14.50 8.54
N TRP A 240 -24.31 -13.29 8.02
CA TRP A 240 -24.01 -12.03 8.71
C TRP A 240 -25.25 -11.12 8.76
N PRO A 241 -25.29 -10.11 9.65
CA PRO A 241 -26.40 -9.16 9.69
C PRO A 241 -26.52 -8.34 8.40
N THR A 242 -27.75 -8.15 7.91
CA THR A 242 -28.04 -7.19 6.82
C THR A 242 -27.55 -5.79 7.19
N GLY A 243 -26.97 -5.07 6.23
CA GLY A 243 -26.42 -3.72 6.42
C GLY A 243 -25.01 -3.69 7.02
N SER A 244 -24.40 -4.84 7.36
CA SER A 244 -23.05 -4.89 7.91
C SER A 244 -21.93 -4.95 6.86
N GLY A 245 -22.21 -4.55 5.61
CA GLY A 245 -21.27 -4.62 4.48
C GLY A 245 -19.89 -4.02 4.77
N ALA A 246 -19.84 -2.90 5.51
CA ALA A 246 -18.58 -2.26 5.90
C ALA A 246 -17.62 -3.16 6.70
N THR A 247 -18.11 -4.24 7.33
CA THR A 247 -17.29 -5.18 8.11
C THR A 247 -16.85 -6.40 7.30
N LEU A 248 -17.38 -6.60 6.10
CA LEU A 248 -17.07 -7.79 5.31
C LEU A 248 -15.65 -7.72 4.72
N PRO A 249 -14.92 -8.84 4.65
CA PRO A 249 -13.62 -8.90 4.00
C PRO A 249 -13.78 -9.01 2.48
N ILE A 250 -14.50 -8.07 1.86
CA ILE A 250 -14.61 -8.00 0.39
C ILE A 250 -13.28 -7.50 -0.15
N HIS A 251 -12.66 -8.32 -1.01
CA HIS A 251 -11.43 -7.98 -1.72
C HIS A 251 -11.72 -7.15 -2.97
N SER A 252 -12.65 -7.62 -3.81
CA SER A 252 -12.95 -6.99 -5.09
C SER A 252 -14.37 -7.31 -5.53
N PHE A 253 -14.99 -6.38 -6.26
CA PHE A 253 -16.08 -6.73 -7.17
C PHE A 253 -15.48 -7.41 -8.41
N PHE A 254 -16.23 -8.28 -9.06
CA PHE A 254 -15.78 -8.93 -10.29
C PHE A 254 -16.85 -8.90 -11.36
N TYR A 255 -16.41 -9.04 -12.61
CA TYR A 255 -17.26 -9.32 -13.76
C TYR A 255 -16.57 -10.30 -14.74
N PHE A 256 -17.36 -11.03 -15.51
CA PHE A 256 -16.89 -11.86 -16.62
C PHE A 256 -16.97 -11.09 -17.94
N SER A 257 -15.83 -10.98 -18.63
CA SER A 257 -15.72 -10.21 -19.88
C SER A 257 -16.54 -10.76 -21.05
N THR A 258 -16.99 -12.02 -20.96
CA THR A 258 -17.79 -12.69 -21.98
C THR A 258 -19.29 -12.37 -21.89
N SER A 259 -19.72 -11.60 -20.89
CA SER A 259 -21.13 -11.31 -20.62
C SER A 259 -21.42 -9.82 -20.77
N ALA A 260 -22.33 -9.48 -21.67
CA ALA A 260 -22.78 -8.10 -21.86
C ALA A 260 -23.48 -7.59 -20.58
N GLY A 261 -23.24 -6.32 -20.22
CA GLY A 261 -23.81 -5.68 -19.02
C GLY A 261 -23.08 -6.00 -17.70
N ALA A 262 -22.26 -7.06 -17.63
CA ALA A 262 -21.63 -7.48 -16.37
C ALA A 262 -20.65 -6.43 -15.79
N LEU A 263 -19.99 -5.65 -16.65
CA LEU A 263 -19.15 -4.53 -16.20
C LEU A 263 -20.00 -3.40 -15.61
N ASP A 264 -21.12 -3.05 -16.25
CA ASP A 264 -22.03 -2.00 -15.77
C ASP A 264 -22.61 -2.38 -14.39
N ASP A 265 -22.94 -3.66 -14.20
CA ASP A 265 -23.40 -4.20 -12.93
C ASP A 265 -22.32 -4.10 -11.84
N ALA A 266 -21.08 -4.51 -12.13
CA ALA A 266 -19.96 -4.39 -11.20
C ALA A 266 -19.60 -2.92 -10.87
N GLN A 267 -19.74 -2.01 -11.83
CA GLN A 267 -19.57 -0.57 -11.65
C GLN A 267 -20.65 0.02 -10.75
N SER A 268 -21.91 -0.35 -10.98
CA SER A 268 -23.04 0.01 -10.12
C SER A 268 -22.79 -0.43 -8.68
N ASP A 269 -22.34 -1.67 -8.47
CA ASP A 269 -22.07 -2.18 -7.12
C ASP A 269 -20.87 -1.52 -6.45
N GLN A 270 -19.79 -1.24 -7.19
CA GLN A 270 -18.67 -0.45 -6.69
C GLN A 270 -19.12 0.93 -6.22
N GLN A 271 -19.90 1.63 -7.04
CA GLN A 271 -20.39 2.97 -6.73
C GLN A 271 -21.29 2.96 -5.50
N ARG A 272 -22.22 2.00 -5.41
CA ARG A 272 -23.15 1.88 -4.30
C ARG A 272 -22.45 1.49 -3.00
N TYR A 273 -21.43 0.63 -3.07
CA TYR A 273 -20.62 0.27 -1.91
C TYR A 273 -19.86 1.48 -1.37
N TYR A 274 -19.28 2.27 -2.27
CA TYR A 274 -18.59 3.50 -1.91
C TYR A 274 -19.54 4.53 -1.27
N GLN A 275 -20.74 4.71 -1.85
CA GLN A 275 -21.75 5.61 -1.30
C GLN A 275 -22.24 5.16 0.08
N ALA A 276 -22.37 3.85 0.31
CA ALA A 276 -22.84 3.30 1.58
C ALA A 276 -21.77 3.38 2.68
N TYR A 277 -20.49 3.19 2.35
CA TYR A 277 -19.46 2.93 3.36
C TYR A 277 -18.21 3.82 3.26
N GLY A 278 -18.06 4.63 2.21
CA GLY A 278 -16.86 5.45 1.98
C GLY A 278 -15.58 4.62 1.83
N LYS A 279 -15.69 3.38 1.33
CA LYS A 279 -14.59 2.44 1.15
C LYS A 279 -14.46 2.06 -0.31
N PHE A 280 -13.31 2.32 -0.90
CA PHE A 280 -12.99 1.84 -2.23
C PHE A 280 -12.78 0.32 -2.23
N ILE A 281 -13.49 -0.37 -3.13
CA ILE A 281 -13.30 -1.79 -3.45
C ILE A 281 -13.03 -1.88 -4.96
N PRO A 282 -11.91 -2.46 -5.40
CA PRO A 282 -11.59 -2.52 -6.83
C PRO A 282 -12.53 -3.47 -7.57
N ILE A 283 -12.75 -3.16 -8.85
CA ILE A 283 -13.35 -4.09 -9.83
C ILE A 283 -12.21 -4.86 -10.50
N VAL A 284 -12.33 -6.18 -10.53
CA VAL A 284 -11.40 -7.09 -11.23
C VAL A 284 -12.13 -7.81 -12.34
N ARG A 285 -11.57 -7.77 -13.55
CA ARG A 285 -12.02 -8.60 -14.66
C ARG A 285 -11.55 -10.04 -14.44
N VAL A 286 -12.48 -10.99 -14.44
CA VAL A 286 -12.20 -12.42 -14.30
C VAL A 286 -12.43 -13.12 -15.63
N GLY A 287 -11.41 -13.80 -16.15
CA GLY A 287 -11.55 -14.74 -17.25
C GLY A 287 -11.64 -16.16 -16.70
N MET A 288 -12.80 -16.81 -16.84
CA MET A 288 -12.99 -18.19 -16.43
C MET A 288 -12.21 -19.16 -17.35
N PRO A 289 -11.71 -20.30 -16.82
CA PRO A 289 -11.17 -21.37 -17.67
C PRO A 289 -12.19 -21.82 -18.71
N VAL A 290 -11.76 -21.98 -19.96
CA VAL A 290 -12.63 -22.48 -21.05
C VAL A 290 -12.73 -24.01 -21.07
N ASP A 291 -11.78 -24.69 -20.45
CA ASP A 291 -11.70 -26.14 -20.29
C ASP A 291 -10.79 -26.50 -19.10
N SER A 292 -10.54 -27.80 -18.89
CA SER A 292 -9.71 -28.33 -17.80
C SER A 292 -8.20 -28.05 -17.93
N ALA A 293 -7.73 -27.63 -19.11
CA ALA A 293 -6.32 -27.29 -19.36
C ALA A 293 -6.07 -25.78 -19.19
N ALA A 294 -7.08 -24.95 -19.45
CA ALA A 294 -7.02 -23.51 -19.27
C ALA A 294 -6.97 -23.09 -17.79
N LYS A 295 -6.44 -21.89 -17.55
CA LYS A 295 -6.36 -21.28 -16.21
C LYS A 295 -7.20 -20.01 -16.16
N ALA A 296 -7.72 -19.73 -14.96
CA ALA A 296 -8.43 -18.48 -14.71
C ALA A 296 -7.44 -17.32 -14.80
N THR A 297 -7.92 -16.17 -15.25
CA THR A 297 -7.13 -14.94 -15.33
C THR A 297 -7.80 -13.82 -14.56
N PHE A 298 -6.99 -12.96 -13.96
CA PHE A 298 -7.43 -11.79 -13.22
C PHE A 298 -6.77 -10.57 -13.86
N SER A 299 -7.52 -9.50 -14.10
CA SER A 299 -6.97 -8.25 -14.61
C SER A 299 -7.59 -7.06 -13.89
N TYR A 300 -6.76 -6.15 -13.41
CA TYR A 300 -7.18 -4.85 -12.91
C TYR A 300 -7.01 -3.83 -14.04
N LEU A 301 -8.12 -3.21 -14.43
CA LEU A 301 -8.13 -2.17 -15.45
C LEU A 301 -8.56 -0.85 -14.79
N PRO A 302 -7.70 0.18 -14.74
CA PRO A 302 -8.07 1.47 -14.17
C PRO A 302 -9.31 2.10 -14.83
N ALA A 303 -9.53 1.82 -16.12
CA ALA A 303 -10.69 2.30 -16.87
C ALA A 303 -12.02 1.64 -16.46
N ASP A 304 -11.98 0.48 -15.78
CA ASP A 304 -13.19 -0.20 -15.31
C ASP A 304 -13.72 0.41 -14.01
N GLN A 305 -12.90 1.21 -13.30
CA GLN A 305 -13.27 1.78 -12.01
C GLN A 305 -14.10 3.06 -12.21
N VAL A 306 -15.26 3.14 -11.57
CA VAL A 306 -16.14 4.32 -11.55
C VAL A 306 -16.06 5.12 -10.26
N VAL A 307 -15.35 4.57 -9.27
CA VAL A 307 -14.96 5.25 -8.04
C VAL A 307 -13.44 5.40 -8.06
N ALA A 308 -12.93 6.57 -7.71
CA ALA A 308 -11.49 6.75 -7.55
C ALA A 308 -11.02 5.91 -6.35
N PRO A 309 -9.87 5.21 -6.44
CA PRO A 309 -9.24 4.62 -5.28
C PRO A 309 -9.19 5.66 -4.15
N ASP A 310 -9.64 5.29 -2.95
CA ASP A 310 -9.28 6.09 -1.79
C ASP A 310 -7.76 6.15 -1.83
N ASN A 311 -7.19 7.35 -2.00
CA ASN A 311 -5.74 7.53 -2.13
C ASN A 311 -5.02 7.23 -0.79
N GLY A 312 -5.60 6.38 0.06
CA GLY A 312 -5.35 6.28 1.49
C GLY A 312 -5.50 7.65 2.11
N ILE A 313 -4.37 8.17 2.58
CA ILE A 313 -4.24 9.51 3.15
C ILE A 313 -3.66 10.54 2.16
N GLY A 314 -3.45 10.19 0.89
CA GLY A 314 -2.68 10.97 -0.10
C GLY A 314 -3.23 12.35 -0.47
N THR A 315 -4.49 12.64 -0.16
CA THR A 315 -5.10 13.98 -0.27
C THR A 315 -5.26 14.68 1.07
N THR A 316 -5.03 13.96 2.18
CA THR A 316 -5.03 14.52 3.53
C THR A 316 -3.74 15.31 3.73
N LEU A 317 -3.84 16.58 4.10
CA LEU A 317 -2.67 17.42 4.35
C LEU A 317 -2.39 17.54 5.85
N PRO A 318 -1.11 17.52 6.27
CA PRO A 318 -0.76 18.00 7.60
C PRO A 318 -0.95 19.52 7.67
N LYS A 319 -1.00 20.04 8.89
CA LYS A 319 -0.95 21.48 9.19
C LYS A 319 0.26 21.78 10.05
N VAL A 320 0.88 22.94 9.86
CA VAL A 320 1.80 23.51 10.86
C VAL A 320 1.03 24.50 11.72
N VAL A 321 0.88 24.19 13.00
CA VAL A 321 -0.03 24.91 13.91
C VAL A 321 0.37 26.38 14.06
N GLU A 322 1.66 26.64 14.18
CA GLU A 322 2.21 27.98 14.39
C GLU A 322 2.23 28.84 13.12
N ALA A 323 2.03 28.27 11.92
CA ALA A 323 2.07 29.02 10.68
C ALA A 323 0.91 30.03 10.63
N SER A 324 1.20 31.30 10.95
CA SER A 324 0.18 32.32 11.14
C SER A 324 -0.20 33.06 9.85
N ALA A 325 0.62 32.94 8.80
CA ALA A 325 0.47 33.67 7.56
C ALA A 325 0.03 32.76 6.40
N ASN A 326 -0.53 33.39 5.36
CA ASN A 326 -0.97 32.74 4.13
C ASN A 326 -1.85 31.50 4.39
N ASN A 327 -2.84 31.63 5.29
CA ASN A 327 -3.75 30.55 5.68
C ASN A 327 -3.03 29.26 6.14
N GLY A 328 -1.92 29.40 6.88
CA GLY A 328 -1.15 28.25 7.37
C GLY A 328 -0.10 27.72 6.39
N LEU A 329 0.09 28.37 5.24
CA LEU A 329 1.11 28.01 4.25
C LEU A 329 2.43 28.77 4.45
N ARG A 330 2.47 29.78 5.33
CA ARG A 330 3.69 30.54 5.63
C ARG A 330 3.93 30.64 7.12
N LEU A 331 5.11 30.20 7.53
CA LEU A 331 5.63 30.32 8.90
C LEU A 331 6.52 31.56 8.99
N LEU A 332 6.12 32.53 9.80
CA LEU A 332 6.86 33.76 10.03
C LEU A 332 7.99 33.53 11.03
N ILE A 333 9.04 34.36 10.99
CA ILE A 333 10.12 34.31 11.98
C ILE A 333 9.54 34.53 13.38
N SER A 334 8.58 35.44 13.53
CA SER A 334 7.88 35.66 14.81
C SER A 334 7.17 34.43 15.36
N ASP A 335 6.74 33.50 14.49
CA ASP A 335 5.97 32.33 14.89
C ASP A 335 6.84 31.30 15.63
N PHE A 336 8.15 31.27 15.38
CA PHE A 336 9.07 30.29 15.98
C PHE A 336 10.26 30.89 16.73
N TYR A 337 10.43 32.22 16.74
CA TYR A 337 11.62 32.91 17.26
C TYR A 337 11.97 32.58 18.71
N GLU A 338 11.01 32.23 19.56
CA GLU A 338 11.25 31.93 20.98
C GLU A 338 10.88 30.49 21.34
N ARG A 339 10.53 29.66 20.35
CA ARG A 339 10.05 28.30 20.57
C ARG A 339 11.19 27.30 20.46
N ASP A 340 11.09 26.22 21.22
CA ASP A 340 11.98 25.06 21.07
C ASP A 340 11.53 24.14 19.94
N THR A 341 10.24 24.14 19.61
CA THR A 341 9.66 23.32 18.54
C THR A 341 8.54 24.04 17.80
N VAL A 342 8.27 23.59 16.59
CA VAL A 342 7.05 23.87 15.82
C VAL A 342 6.24 22.59 15.73
N THR A 343 4.91 22.72 15.67
CA THR A 343 3.98 21.59 15.77
C THR A 343 3.40 21.26 14.40
N VAL A 344 3.62 20.03 13.95
CA VAL A 344 2.87 19.42 12.84
C VAL A 344 1.64 18.73 13.40
N GLU A 345 0.47 19.17 12.99
CA GLU A 345 -0.81 18.53 13.28
C GLU A 345 -1.21 17.62 12.11
N VAL A 346 -1.47 16.36 12.42
CA VAL A 346 -2.06 15.37 11.53
C VAL A 346 -3.54 15.28 11.86
N PRO A 347 -4.46 15.59 10.92
CA PRO A 347 -5.89 15.48 11.17
C PRO A 347 -6.32 14.01 11.28
N ALA A 348 -7.55 13.77 11.73
CA ALA A 348 -8.16 12.46 11.56
C ALA A 348 -8.22 12.11 10.07
N TYR A 349 -7.91 10.85 9.73
CA TYR A 349 -7.80 10.40 8.34
C TYR A 349 -8.70 9.19 8.05
N PRO A 350 -9.03 8.92 6.77
CA PRO A 350 -9.89 7.80 6.39
C PRO A 350 -9.37 6.44 6.90
N GLY A 351 -10.19 5.76 7.70
CA GLY A 351 -9.86 4.47 8.30
C GLY A 351 -8.86 4.52 9.46
N MET A 352 -8.70 5.69 10.10
CA MET A 352 -7.95 5.82 11.35
C MET A 352 -8.55 4.92 12.44
N ALA A 353 -7.71 4.12 13.09
CA ALA A 353 -8.12 3.20 14.15
C ALA A 353 -7.02 3.04 15.21
N ALA A 354 -7.41 2.69 16.44
CA ALA A 354 -6.47 2.44 17.52
C ALA A 354 -5.48 1.31 17.15
N GLY A 355 -4.21 1.48 17.51
CA GLY A 355 -3.13 0.53 17.21
C GLY A 355 -2.33 0.84 15.94
N GLN A 356 -2.86 1.65 15.02
CA GLN A 356 -2.09 2.15 13.87
C GLN A 356 -0.94 3.04 14.32
N THR A 357 0.10 3.19 13.49
CA THR A 357 1.24 4.06 13.81
C THR A 357 1.41 5.18 12.79
N VAL A 358 1.77 6.37 13.28
CA VAL A 358 1.83 7.60 12.50
C VAL A 358 3.15 8.32 12.78
N GLY A 359 3.76 8.87 11.74
CA GLY A 359 4.93 9.76 11.84
C GLY A 359 4.81 10.93 10.88
N ALA A 360 5.35 12.09 11.26
CA ALA A 360 5.47 13.25 10.40
C ALA A 360 6.92 13.40 9.89
N ARG A 361 7.05 14.00 8.71
CA ARG A 361 8.30 14.19 7.99
C ARG A 361 8.43 15.65 7.56
N TRP A 362 9.53 16.27 7.93
CA TRP A 362 9.95 17.63 7.54
C TRP A 362 11.16 17.53 6.62
N ARG A 363 10.99 17.85 5.33
CA ARG A 363 12.09 17.80 4.35
C ARG A 363 12.80 19.15 4.26
N GLY A 364 13.64 19.42 5.25
CA GLY A 364 14.47 20.62 5.29
C GLY A 364 15.49 20.66 4.14
N PRO A 365 16.11 21.82 3.87
CA PRO A 365 17.02 21.99 2.75
C PRO A 365 18.31 21.16 2.88
N SER A 366 18.80 20.93 4.11
CA SER A 366 20.02 20.15 4.33
C SER A 366 19.75 18.71 4.74
N VAL A 367 18.62 18.43 5.42
CA VAL A 367 18.30 17.10 5.96
C VAL A 367 16.79 16.86 5.99
N THR A 368 16.38 15.60 5.87
CA THR A 368 15.02 15.16 6.21
C THR A 368 14.95 14.77 7.67
N TYR A 369 14.07 15.44 8.43
CA TYR A 369 13.78 15.11 9.82
C TYR A 369 12.48 14.31 9.91
N ASP A 370 12.59 13.09 10.44
CA ASP A 370 11.46 12.22 10.77
C ASP A 370 11.18 12.28 12.26
N THR A 371 9.94 12.55 12.62
CA THR A 371 9.51 12.61 14.02
C THR A 371 9.46 11.20 14.62
N PRO A 372 9.57 11.04 15.95
CA PRO A 372 9.24 9.79 16.62
C PRO A 372 7.84 9.30 16.22
N ILE A 373 7.74 8.00 15.92
CA ILE A 373 6.47 7.35 15.56
C ILE A 373 5.56 7.30 16.78
N LYS A 374 4.28 7.65 16.60
CA LYS A 374 3.24 7.58 17.64
C LYS A 374 2.18 6.55 17.27
N THR A 375 1.66 5.83 18.26
CA THR A 375 0.53 4.92 18.09
C THR A 375 -0.79 5.68 18.27
N VAL A 376 -1.77 5.41 17.41
CA VAL A 376 -3.12 5.94 17.51
C VAL A 376 -3.81 5.31 18.73
N ALA A 377 -4.24 6.13 19.68
CA ALA A 377 -5.01 5.69 20.84
C ALA A 377 -6.53 5.72 20.58
N ALA A 378 -6.99 6.76 19.87
CA ALA A 378 -8.38 6.95 19.46
C ALA A 378 -8.42 7.79 18.18
N VAL A 379 -9.57 7.80 17.49
CA VAL A 379 -9.78 8.63 16.30
C VAL A 379 -9.78 10.11 16.71
N GLY A 380 -8.92 10.91 16.07
CA GLY A 380 -8.76 12.33 16.37
C GLY A 380 -7.49 12.90 15.75
N SER A 381 -7.23 14.20 15.98
CA SER A 381 -5.97 14.80 15.53
C SER A 381 -4.79 14.33 16.39
N MET A 382 -3.60 14.28 15.77
CA MET A 382 -2.34 13.95 16.42
C MET A 382 -1.32 15.05 16.16
N THR A 383 -0.45 15.33 17.12
CA THR A 383 0.58 16.37 17.00
C THR A 383 1.97 15.78 17.04
N PHE A 384 2.91 16.37 16.29
CA PHE A 384 4.31 15.96 16.22
C PHE A 384 5.22 17.19 16.28
N SER A 385 6.29 17.10 17.05
CA SER A 385 7.20 18.23 17.28
C SER A 385 8.36 18.22 16.30
N ILE A 386 8.57 19.35 15.63
CA ILE A 386 9.75 19.63 14.79
C ILE A 386 10.70 20.52 15.59
N PRO A 387 11.94 20.08 15.87
CA PRO A 387 12.92 20.89 16.59
C PRO A 387 13.18 22.21 15.88
N ARG A 388 13.31 23.30 16.63
CA ARG A 388 13.55 24.65 16.09
C ARG A 388 14.79 24.71 15.20
N VAL A 389 15.82 23.90 15.45
CA VAL A 389 17.02 23.84 14.59
C VAL A 389 16.70 23.41 13.16
N GLU A 390 15.72 22.53 12.95
CA GLU A 390 15.24 22.11 11.62
C GLU A 390 14.49 23.25 10.91
N VAL A 391 13.79 24.09 11.68
CA VAL A 391 13.08 25.27 11.19
C VAL A 391 14.05 26.40 10.84
N ILE A 392 15.08 26.61 11.67
CA ILE A 392 16.17 27.58 11.40
C ILE A 392 16.87 27.23 10.09
N ASP A 393 17.23 25.96 9.88
CA ASP A 393 17.88 25.53 8.65
C ASP A 393 17.01 25.80 7.41
N ALA A 394 15.69 25.84 7.58
CA ALA A 394 14.73 26.11 6.52
C ALA A 394 14.45 27.60 6.22
N ILE A 395 14.99 28.55 6.99
CA ILE A 395 14.75 30.00 6.78
C ILE A 395 14.97 30.40 5.31
N GLY A 396 14.00 31.11 4.74
CA GLY A 396 13.99 31.58 3.34
C GLY A 396 13.76 30.48 2.30
N THR A 397 13.29 29.29 2.69
CA THR A 397 13.00 28.17 1.77
C THR A 397 11.55 27.71 1.87
N THR A 398 11.13 26.85 0.93
CA THR A 398 9.85 26.13 1.02
C THR A 398 10.14 24.69 1.42
N VAL A 399 9.52 24.24 2.50
CA VAL A 399 9.72 22.91 3.09
C VAL A 399 8.51 22.03 2.79
N PRO A 400 8.69 20.90 2.10
CA PRO A 400 7.68 19.85 2.02
C PRO A 400 7.48 19.17 3.38
N VAL A 401 6.25 19.25 3.90
CA VAL A 401 5.81 18.58 5.13
C VAL A 401 4.77 17.53 4.78
N THR A 402 5.00 16.30 5.22
CA THR A 402 4.12 15.14 4.99
C THR A 402 3.94 14.34 6.29
N PHE A 403 2.93 13.48 6.37
CA PHE A 403 2.84 12.42 7.36
C PHE A 403 2.65 11.05 6.69
N SER A 404 2.90 10.00 7.44
CA SER A 404 2.74 8.62 6.99
C SER A 404 2.02 7.77 8.02
N VAL A 405 1.24 6.81 7.55
CA VAL A 405 0.47 5.88 8.37
C VAL A 405 0.90 4.46 8.04
N LYS A 406 1.15 3.65 9.06
CA LYS A 406 1.36 2.20 8.94
C LYS A 406 0.18 1.50 9.63
N ARG A 407 -0.56 0.72 8.84
CA ARG A 407 -1.65 -0.14 9.30
C ARG A 407 -1.16 -1.59 9.28
N ASP A 408 -0.98 -2.19 10.45
CA ASP A 408 -0.61 -3.61 10.59
C ASP A 408 0.57 -4.00 9.68
N ALA A 409 0.39 -5.03 8.84
CA ALA A 409 1.40 -5.47 7.87
C ALA A 409 1.38 -4.71 6.54
N ASN A 410 0.38 -3.86 6.28
CA ASN A 410 0.20 -3.18 4.99
C ASN A 410 1.36 -2.22 4.67
N PRO A 411 1.62 -1.90 3.39
CA PRO A 411 2.58 -0.86 3.01
C PRO A 411 2.32 0.47 3.73
N ILE A 412 3.37 1.27 3.92
CA ILE A 412 3.25 2.60 4.52
C ILE A 412 2.50 3.51 3.54
N GLU A 413 1.42 4.13 4.00
CA GLU A 413 0.69 5.15 3.26
C GLU A 413 1.30 6.53 3.52
N HIS A 414 1.26 7.39 2.50
CA HIS A 414 1.82 8.74 2.56
C HIS A 414 0.75 9.79 2.30
N SER A 415 0.78 10.85 3.09
CA SER A 415 -0.14 11.98 2.98
C SER A 415 0.11 12.82 1.74
N GLY A 416 -0.80 13.76 1.48
CA GLY A 416 -0.48 14.89 0.61
C GLY A 416 0.62 15.77 1.21
N THR A 417 1.23 16.62 0.38
CA THR A 417 2.35 17.48 0.81
C THR A 417 1.88 18.90 1.13
N LEU A 418 2.13 19.37 2.35
CA LEU A 418 2.08 20.79 2.69
C LEU A 418 3.42 21.43 2.30
N ASN A 419 3.43 22.28 1.28
CA ASN A 419 4.60 23.08 0.92
C ASN A 419 4.63 24.35 1.78
N LEU A 420 5.30 24.28 2.94
CA LEU A 420 5.36 25.37 3.91
C LEU A 420 6.48 26.36 3.55
N GLN A 421 6.14 27.62 3.31
CA GLN A 421 7.13 28.68 3.15
C GLN A 421 7.64 29.16 4.51
N VAL A 422 8.94 29.09 4.75
CA VAL A 422 9.57 29.70 5.93
C VAL A 422 10.06 31.09 5.55
N GLU A 423 9.64 32.10 6.31
CA GLU A 423 9.99 33.49 6.05
C GLU A 423 11.50 33.71 5.88
N ALA A 424 11.86 34.48 4.87
CA ALA A 424 13.23 34.91 4.64
C ALA A 424 13.62 36.04 5.59
N GLN A 425 14.89 36.06 5.97
CA GLN A 425 15.51 37.16 6.72
C GLN A 425 16.31 38.07 5.77
N SER A 426 16.71 39.26 6.23
CA SER A 426 17.40 40.23 5.36
C SER A 426 18.82 39.80 4.98
N LEU A 427 19.51 39.07 5.85
CA LEU A 427 20.86 38.57 5.62
C LEU A 427 20.83 37.15 5.06
N SER A 428 21.56 36.92 3.97
CA SER A 428 21.85 35.56 3.50
C SER A 428 22.97 34.96 4.34
N LEU A 429 22.63 34.09 5.28
CA LEU A 429 23.57 33.52 6.24
C LEU A 429 23.85 32.03 5.94
N PRO A 430 24.96 31.69 5.25
CA PRO A 430 25.33 30.30 4.95
C PRO A 430 25.70 29.55 6.24
N ALA A 431 25.74 28.22 6.17
CA ALA A 431 26.22 27.41 7.29
C ALA A 431 27.67 27.77 7.63
N PRO A 432 28.07 27.76 8.92
CA PRO A 432 29.46 27.96 9.28
C PRO A 432 30.32 26.79 8.75
N THR A 433 31.64 26.98 8.73
CA THR A 433 32.58 25.88 8.54
C THR A 433 33.25 25.52 9.85
N ILE A 434 33.77 24.29 9.93
CA ILE A 434 34.52 23.81 11.09
C ILE A 434 35.82 23.17 10.59
N ASP A 435 36.90 23.35 11.34
CA ASP A 435 38.17 22.72 11.03
C ASP A 435 38.14 21.19 11.27
N ALA A 436 39.14 20.49 10.75
CA ALA A 436 39.24 19.04 10.90
C ALA A 436 39.36 18.58 12.37
N GLY A 437 39.97 19.41 13.23
CA GLY A 437 40.07 19.17 14.67
C GLY A 437 38.76 19.38 15.42
N LYS A 438 37.74 19.99 14.78
CA LYS A 438 36.46 20.36 15.37
C LYS A 438 36.60 21.33 16.56
N THR A 439 37.71 22.04 16.64
CA THR A 439 38.06 22.98 17.71
C THR A 439 37.91 24.43 17.28
N GLN A 440 37.64 24.69 16.00
CA GLN A 440 37.47 26.04 15.48
C GLN A 440 36.31 26.10 14.48
N VAL A 441 35.33 26.95 14.79
CA VAL A 441 34.25 27.31 13.88
C VAL A 441 34.58 28.64 13.19
N THR A 442 34.48 28.66 11.87
CA THR A 442 34.70 29.85 11.05
C THR A 442 33.36 30.36 10.52
N VAL A 443 33.09 31.64 10.76
CA VAL A 443 31.89 32.34 10.29
C VAL A 443 32.26 33.42 9.29
N SER A 444 31.63 33.38 8.11
CA SER A 444 31.72 34.40 7.08
C SER A 444 30.38 34.49 6.35
N PHE A 445 29.92 35.70 6.05
CA PHE A 445 28.65 35.91 5.34
C PHE A 445 28.66 37.21 4.51
N PRO A 446 27.92 37.27 3.39
CA PRO A 446 27.75 38.49 2.61
C PRO A 446 27.06 39.61 3.40
N GLY A 447 27.48 40.86 3.20
CA GLY A 447 26.90 42.02 3.89
C GLY A 447 27.37 42.19 5.34
N ALA A 448 28.46 41.52 5.73
CA ALA A 448 29.12 41.70 7.02
C ALA A 448 29.63 43.15 7.21
N VAL A 449 29.10 43.85 8.22
CA VAL A 449 29.50 45.22 8.60
C VAL A 449 29.91 45.28 10.09
N SER A 450 30.66 46.30 10.48
CA SER A 450 31.26 46.42 11.82
C SER A 450 30.24 46.59 12.97
N THR A 451 28.98 46.92 12.67
CA THR A 451 27.90 46.99 13.66
C THR A 451 27.30 45.63 14.01
N HIS A 452 27.67 44.58 13.26
CA HIS A 452 27.21 43.22 13.54
C HIS A 452 28.03 42.58 14.67
N ASN A 453 27.33 41.79 15.49
CA ASN A 453 27.92 40.84 16.42
C ASN A 453 27.44 39.42 16.07
N VAL A 454 28.35 38.46 16.18
CA VAL A 454 28.12 37.06 15.84
C VAL A 454 28.28 36.19 17.08
N GLN A 455 27.40 35.21 17.24
CA GLN A 455 27.48 34.19 18.28
C GLN A 455 27.28 32.82 17.65
N VAL A 456 28.16 31.85 17.94
CA VAL A 456 28.00 30.47 17.49
C VAL A 456 27.18 29.71 18.53
N ARG A 457 26.18 28.98 18.06
CA ARG A 457 25.41 28.01 18.83
C ARG A 457 25.87 26.60 18.50
N TRP A 458 26.21 25.86 19.54
CA TRP A 458 26.57 24.46 19.54
C TRP A 458 25.43 23.64 20.13
N ALA A 459 24.61 23.01 19.29
CA ALA A 459 23.49 22.16 19.70
C ALA A 459 23.91 20.68 19.65
N GLY A 460 24.57 20.24 20.73
CA GLY A 460 24.96 18.85 20.96
C GLY A 460 24.16 18.21 22.09
N VAL A 461 24.81 17.38 22.91
CA VAL A 461 24.27 16.81 24.16
C VAL A 461 23.74 17.92 25.06
N VAL A 462 24.47 19.02 25.16
CA VAL A 462 24.03 20.26 25.80
C VAL A 462 24.08 21.38 24.76
N VAL A 463 23.03 22.20 24.71
CA VAL A 463 23.01 23.41 23.88
C VAL A 463 23.84 24.49 24.56
N ARG A 464 24.86 25.00 23.88
CA ARG A 464 25.74 26.05 24.38
C ARG A 464 25.95 27.13 23.32
N ASP A 465 26.17 28.35 23.78
CA ASP A 465 26.51 29.48 22.91
C ASP A 465 27.92 29.96 23.26
N THR A 466 28.70 30.34 22.25
CA THR A 466 30.00 30.97 22.47
C THR A 466 29.84 32.39 23.00
N GLU A 467 30.93 33.02 23.42
CA GLU A 467 30.95 34.48 23.55
C GLU A 467 30.70 35.15 22.19
N ARG A 468 30.18 36.37 22.23
CA ARG A 468 29.91 37.17 21.03
C ARG A 468 31.20 37.80 20.52
N GLN A 469 31.37 37.81 19.20
CA GLN A 469 32.45 38.54 18.54
C GLN A 469 31.89 39.62 17.62
N THR A 470 32.49 40.81 17.63
CA THR A 470 32.18 41.85 16.65
C THR A 470 32.72 41.47 15.27
N VAL A 471 31.97 41.79 14.23
CA VAL A 471 32.38 41.55 12.85
C VAL A 471 33.46 42.54 12.43
N VAL A 472 34.48 42.05 11.73
CA VAL A 472 35.45 42.89 11.01
C VAL A 472 35.21 42.70 9.51
N PRO A 473 34.75 43.71 8.77
CA PRO A 473 34.43 43.57 7.35
C PRO A 473 35.59 42.98 6.54
N GLY A 474 35.29 42.01 5.67
CA GLY A 474 36.29 41.31 4.85
C GLY A 474 37.10 40.23 5.58
N ARG A 475 36.88 40.02 6.89
CA ARG A 475 37.55 38.97 7.68
C ARG A 475 36.53 38.03 8.30
N ALA A 476 36.82 36.73 8.27
CA ALA A 476 36.01 35.73 8.96
C ALA A 476 36.17 35.83 10.48
N ASN A 477 35.09 35.59 11.22
CA ASN A 477 35.12 35.42 12.68
C ASN A 477 35.51 33.98 13.01
N LEU A 478 36.46 33.81 13.94
CA LEU A 478 36.99 32.51 14.35
C LEU A 478 36.62 32.24 15.81
N PHE A 479 35.84 31.19 16.05
CA PHE A 479 35.38 30.79 17.37
C PHE A 479 36.08 29.53 17.81
N GLN A 480 36.83 29.59 18.92
CA GLN A 480 37.39 28.39 19.52
C GLN A 480 36.30 27.62 20.25
N ILE A 481 36.16 26.33 19.93
CA ILE A 481 35.27 25.41 20.60
C ILE A 481 36.06 24.67 21.69
N PRO A 482 35.64 24.75 22.96
CA PRO A 482 36.32 24.06 24.04
C PRO A 482 36.42 22.55 23.77
N ALA A 483 37.61 21.97 24.00
CA ALA A 483 37.85 20.53 23.81
C ALA A 483 36.88 19.65 24.60
N ALA A 484 36.38 20.14 25.74
CA ALA A 484 35.36 19.45 26.54
C ALA A 484 33.99 19.32 25.81
N TRP A 485 33.60 20.32 25.00
CA TRP A 485 32.37 20.23 24.20
C TRP A 485 32.54 19.20 23.09
N VAL A 486 33.73 19.15 22.51
CA VAL A 486 34.10 18.19 21.47
C VAL A 486 34.09 16.77 22.03
N SER A 487 34.72 16.51 23.18
CA SER A 487 34.75 15.18 23.79
C SER A 487 33.39 14.71 24.31
N GLU A 488 32.57 15.61 24.88
CA GLU A 488 31.20 15.31 25.35
C GLU A 488 30.31 14.74 24.25
N ASN A 489 30.54 15.17 23.00
CA ASN A 489 29.70 14.81 21.87
C ASN A 489 30.26 13.64 21.06
N ALA A 490 31.31 12.97 21.55
CA ALA A 490 31.91 11.83 20.86
C ALA A 490 30.87 10.77 20.44
N GLY A 491 30.95 10.31 19.19
CA GLY A 491 29.99 9.38 18.59
C GLY A 491 28.61 9.95 18.26
N LYS A 492 28.36 11.25 18.46
CA LYS A 492 27.08 11.92 18.17
C LYS A 492 27.24 12.95 17.07
N THR A 493 26.13 13.30 16.42
CA THR A 493 26.07 14.42 15.48
C THR A 493 25.72 15.70 16.24
N VAL A 494 26.43 16.79 15.95
CA VAL A 494 26.14 18.12 16.50
C VAL A 494 25.63 19.04 15.41
N ALA A 495 24.60 19.82 15.73
CA ALA A 495 24.14 20.91 14.88
C ALA A 495 24.81 22.21 15.32
N VAL A 496 25.46 22.90 14.39
CA VAL A 496 26.16 24.16 14.63
C VAL A 496 25.58 25.22 13.70
N ASN A 497 25.13 26.33 14.27
CA ASN A 497 24.71 27.50 13.52
C ASN A 497 25.25 28.77 14.21
N TYR A 498 25.09 29.93 13.58
CA TYR A 498 25.41 31.20 14.20
C TYR A 498 24.24 32.17 14.10
N ALA A 499 24.21 33.09 15.05
CA ALA A 499 23.28 34.19 15.12
C ALA A 499 24.02 35.51 14.84
N VAL A 500 23.43 36.38 14.02
CA VAL A 500 23.93 37.72 13.73
C VAL A 500 22.96 38.74 14.32
N GLY A 501 23.45 39.58 15.21
CA GLY A 501 22.71 40.69 15.80
C GLY A 501 23.38 42.03 15.51
N THR A 502 22.72 43.11 15.89
CA THR A 502 23.25 44.47 15.84
C THR A 502 23.32 45.06 17.25
N THR A 503 24.05 46.15 17.41
CA THR A 503 24.05 46.94 18.66
C THR A 503 22.71 47.66 18.93
N SER A 504 21.80 47.70 17.95
CA SER A 504 20.49 48.33 18.07
C SER A 504 19.43 47.47 18.79
N GLY A 505 19.78 46.24 19.20
CA GLY A 505 18.85 45.33 19.90
C GLY A 505 17.77 44.71 19.01
N ALA A 506 17.93 44.76 17.68
CA ALA A 506 17.04 44.07 16.75
C ALA A 506 17.13 42.53 16.93
N ARG A 507 16.10 41.81 16.47
CA ARG A 507 16.09 40.34 16.50
C ARG A 507 17.32 39.79 15.77
N TYR A 508 17.91 38.76 16.36
CA TYR A 508 18.99 38.00 15.74
C TYR A 508 18.50 37.31 14.47
N GLN A 509 19.36 37.26 13.47
CA GLN A 509 19.17 36.49 12.25
C GLN A 509 20.02 35.22 12.32
N PHE A 510 19.53 34.10 11.81
CA PHE A 510 20.15 32.79 12.01
C PHE A 510 20.72 32.24 10.71
N SER A 511 21.85 31.57 10.80
CA SER A 511 22.45 30.87 9.67
C SER A 511 21.74 29.55 9.35
N LYS A 512 22.02 29.02 8.15
CA LYS A 512 21.86 27.58 7.89
C LYS A 512 22.69 26.76 8.89
N VAL A 513 22.35 25.50 9.04
CA VAL A 513 22.90 24.61 10.07
C VAL A 513 23.98 23.72 9.47
N LEU A 514 25.18 23.77 10.03
CA LEU A 514 26.23 22.79 9.80
C LEU A 514 25.95 21.56 10.67
N ARG A 515 25.87 20.37 10.07
CA ARG A 515 25.79 19.10 10.81
C ARG A 515 27.18 18.48 10.85
N VAL A 516 27.77 18.36 12.03
CA VAL A 516 29.09 17.77 12.21
C VAL A 516 28.89 16.29 12.55
N PRO A 517 29.17 15.35 11.62
CA PRO A 517 28.95 13.93 11.85
C PRO A 517 29.98 13.30 12.81
N ASN A 518 29.59 12.13 13.34
CA ASN A 518 30.30 11.19 14.22
C ASN A 518 31.81 11.41 14.41
N TRP A 519 32.23 11.51 15.68
CA TRP A 519 33.64 11.40 16.12
C TRP A 519 34.10 9.94 16.08
N HIS A 520 35.13 9.63 15.30
CA HIS A 520 36.04 8.54 15.64
C HIS A 520 37.18 9.13 16.48
N GLY A 521 37.10 8.93 17.79
CA GLY A 521 38.26 9.12 18.67
C GLY A 521 39.27 8.01 18.35
N GLY A 522 40.17 8.27 17.42
CA GLY A 522 41.24 7.34 17.06
C GLY A 522 42.50 8.13 16.77
N ALA A 523 43.33 8.29 17.79
CA ALA A 523 44.75 8.56 17.56
C ALA A 523 45.30 7.40 16.74
N ILE A 524 45.71 7.67 15.50
CA ILE A 524 46.71 6.83 14.84
C ILE A 524 48.04 7.34 15.38
N SER A 525 48.52 6.69 16.44
CA SER A 525 49.92 6.74 16.85
C SER A 525 50.73 5.75 16.03
#